data_AF-A0A6P2NVA7-F1
#
_entry.id   AF-A0A6P2NVA7-F1
#
_cell.length_a   1.000
_cell.length_b   1.000
_cell.length_c   1.000
_cell.angle_alpha   90.00
_cell.angle_beta   90.00
_cell.angle_gamma   90.00
#
_symmetry.space_group_name_H-M   'P 1'
#
loop_
_entity.id
_entity.type
_entity.pdbx_description
1 polymer ?
#
loop_
_entity_poly.entity_id
_entity_poly.type
_entity_poly.pdbx_seq_one_letter_code
_entity_poly.pdbx_strand_id
1 'polypeptide(L)'
;MTFDIFAAMARSGPSTIAVHNVLLLDVQPTEDGLERLTIEYGGTTRELVGGGRFREEWSRREVGKFGCVVPASPLTTDTPIGACYFRSYMDQSLRRVPELDMADKWALSGQSATACTVGWVCEARPQGFLAPAGLVPGERGQFVPDETVEVTLRVPPEFVRECHRVQMSPEEVLRSFAGDLAGIHNLVACPRADGYGSNGSDERDKAEEWLDRAHGMKRIDLEAVEAREEEEEQERNQCEEFGELLRDFIDNGGKADDLFTAVQALVDKQAQGNQ
;
A
#
# COMPACT_ATOMS: atom_id res chain seq x y z
N MET A 1 26.72 4.27 28.28
CA MET A 1 27.02 4.36 26.85
C MET A 1 25.79 4.93 26.16
N THR A 2 25.89 6.11 25.59
CA THR A 2 24.79 6.75 24.85
C THR A 2 24.81 6.22 23.43
N PHE A 3 23.75 5.53 23.01
CA PHE A 3 23.61 5.08 21.61
C PHE A 3 23.36 6.30 20.73
N ASP A 4 24.21 6.52 19.73
CA ASP A 4 24.05 7.61 18.76
C ASP A 4 23.37 7.08 17.49
N ILE A 5 22.07 7.37 17.37
CA ILE A 5 21.23 6.92 16.26
C ILE A 5 21.68 7.50 14.90
N PHE A 6 22.21 8.73 14.89
CA PHE A 6 22.67 9.37 13.65
C PHE A 6 24.03 8.83 13.21
N ALA A 7 24.90 8.49 14.17
CA ALA A 7 26.13 7.77 13.87
C ALA A 7 25.88 6.31 13.46
N ALA A 8 24.73 5.72 13.79
CA ALA A 8 24.30 4.42 13.29
C ALA A 8 23.73 4.54 11.86
N MET A 9 22.90 5.56 11.60
CA MET A 9 22.35 5.88 10.27
C MET A 9 23.45 6.13 9.22
N ALA A 10 24.55 6.78 9.61
CA ALA A 10 25.68 7.08 8.73
C ALA A 10 26.55 5.85 8.37
N ARG A 11 26.38 4.71 9.04
CA ARG A 11 27.16 3.50 8.73
C ARG A 11 26.61 2.84 7.47
N SER A 12 27.43 2.77 6.43
CA SER A 12 27.12 2.06 5.20
C SER A 12 26.79 0.60 5.47
N GLY A 13 25.55 0.21 5.20
CA GLY A 13 25.01 -1.14 5.30
C GLY A 13 23.62 -1.20 4.63
N PRO A 14 23.07 -2.41 4.37
CA PRO A 14 21.80 -2.57 3.67
C PRO A 14 20.56 -2.11 4.48
N SER A 15 20.73 -1.73 5.75
CA SER A 15 19.66 -1.20 6.59
C SER A 15 19.61 0.34 6.51
N THR A 16 18.69 0.86 5.70
CA THR A 16 18.36 2.28 5.65
C THR A 16 17.51 2.68 6.86
N ILE A 17 18.15 2.96 7.99
CA ILE A 17 17.45 3.39 9.21
C ILE A 17 16.94 4.82 9.00
N ALA A 18 15.61 4.97 8.91
CA ALA A 18 14.96 6.28 8.96
C ALA A 18 14.82 6.74 10.41
N VAL A 19 15.21 7.98 10.71
CA VAL A 19 15.03 8.61 12.02
C VAL A 19 13.79 9.48 11.98
N HIS A 20 12.75 9.11 12.73
CA HIS A 20 11.45 9.79 12.75
C HIS A 20 11.33 10.84 13.87
N ASN A 21 10.28 11.65 13.84
CA ASN A 21 9.97 12.70 14.82
C ASN A 21 11.07 13.76 14.96
N VAL A 22 11.67 14.14 13.83
CA VAL A 22 12.71 15.16 13.78
C VAL A 22 12.09 16.50 13.40
N LEU A 23 12.43 17.57 14.13
CA LEU A 23 12.07 18.94 13.77
C LEU A 23 13.25 19.60 13.05
N LEU A 24 13.02 20.15 11.86
CA LEU A 24 14.04 20.91 11.13
C LEU A 24 14.07 22.35 11.64
N LEU A 25 15.16 22.77 12.27
CA LEU A 25 15.32 24.11 12.85
C LEU A 25 15.90 25.12 11.87
N ASP A 26 16.87 24.71 11.05
CA ASP A 26 17.51 25.59 10.06
C ASP A 26 18.19 24.79 8.94
N VAL A 27 18.39 25.43 7.79
CA VAL A 27 19.20 24.91 6.68
C VAL A 27 20.14 25.99 6.15
N GLN A 28 21.43 25.66 6.12
CA GLN A 28 22.51 26.57 5.70
C GLN A 28 23.38 25.92 4.62
N PRO A 29 24.07 26.69 3.76
CA PRO A 29 25.06 26.15 2.85
C PRO A 29 26.34 25.72 3.59
N THR A 30 26.94 24.60 3.17
CA THR A 30 28.32 24.25 3.52
C THR A 30 29.31 24.97 2.59
N GLU A 31 30.61 24.91 2.92
CA GLU A 31 31.69 25.45 2.06
C GLU A 31 31.66 24.83 0.65
N ASP A 32 31.27 23.57 0.54
CA ASP A 32 31.15 22.83 -0.72
C ASP A 32 29.82 23.10 -1.47
N GLY A 33 28.96 23.97 -0.93
CA GLY A 33 27.64 24.31 -1.48
C GLY A 33 26.57 23.23 -1.31
N LEU A 34 26.78 22.28 -0.39
CA LEU A 34 25.76 21.31 0.04
C LEU A 34 24.90 21.89 1.15
N GLU A 35 23.79 21.23 1.45
CA GLU A 35 22.94 21.59 2.58
C GLU A 35 23.57 21.14 3.91
N ARG A 36 23.49 22.00 4.93
CA ARG A 36 23.74 21.70 6.33
C ARG A 36 22.42 21.82 7.07
N LEU A 37 21.93 20.70 7.60
CA LEU A 37 20.64 20.61 8.28
C LEU A 37 20.85 20.74 9.79
N THR A 38 20.20 21.71 10.42
CA THR A 38 20.13 21.81 11.89
C THR A 38 18.80 21.23 12.34
N ILE A 39 18.84 20.16 13.11
CA ILE A 39 17.65 19.42 13.53
C ILE A 39 17.54 19.32 15.06
N GLU A 40 16.32 19.20 15.55
CA GLU A 40 16.02 18.81 16.93
C GLU A 40 15.47 17.39 16.96
N TYR A 41 16.03 16.56 17.83
CA TYR A 41 15.56 15.22 18.12
C TYR A 41 15.67 14.93 19.61
N GLY A 42 14.55 14.59 20.25
CA GLY A 42 14.50 14.29 21.69
C GLY A 42 15.01 15.43 22.58
N GLY A 43 14.74 16.68 22.20
CA GLY A 43 15.21 17.88 22.92
C GLY A 43 16.69 18.20 22.74
N THR A 44 17.41 17.49 21.88
CA THR A 44 18.82 17.77 21.55
C THR A 44 18.93 18.28 20.12
N THR A 45 19.65 19.39 19.95
CA THR A 45 19.97 19.95 18.63
C THR A 45 21.23 19.29 18.03
N ARG A 46 21.20 19.00 16.73
CA ARG A 46 22.32 18.42 15.99
C ARG A 46 22.42 18.98 14.58
N GLU A 47 23.63 19.04 14.06
CA GLU A 47 23.90 19.36 12.66
C GLU A 47 24.18 18.08 11.86
N LEU A 48 23.58 17.99 10.68
CA LEU A 48 23.78 16.89 9.74
C LEU A 48 24.16 17.42 8.36
N VAL A 49 24.91 16.63 7.61
CA VAL A 49 25.25 16.92 6.21
C VAL A 49 24.09 16.44 5.33
N GLY A 50 23.53 17.36 4.55
CA GLY A 50 22.50 17.08 3.56
C GLY A 50 23.10 16.53 2.27
N GLY A 51 22.37 15.64 1.59
CA GLY A 51 22.73 15.15 0.25
C GLY A 51 22.40 16.13 -0.88
N GLY A 52 21.61 17.17 -0.59
CA GLY A 52 21.15 18.16 -1.57
C GLY A 52 22.13 19.33 -1.76
N ARG A 53 22.05 19.97 -2.92
CA ARG A 53 22.67 21.29 -3.17
C ARG A 53 21.81 22.38 -2.53
N PHE A 54 22.44 23.27 -1.78
CA PHE A 54 21.71 24.36 -1.12
C PHE A 54 21.09 25.30 -2.16
N ARG A 55 19.79 25.57 -2.00
CA ARG A 55 19.04 26.56 -2.77
C ARG A 55 18.15 27.32 -1.82
N GLU A 56 18.39 28.62 -1.67
CA GLU A 56 17.80 29.42 -0.58
C GLU A 56 16.27 29.27 -0.43
N GLU A 57 15.52 29.35 -1.54
CA GLU A 57 14.06 29.19 -1.52
C GLU A 57 13.59 27.76 -1.22
N TRP A 58 14.26 26.75 -1.77
CA TRP A 58 13.83 25.35 -1.68
C TRP A 58 14.27 24.70 -0.38
N SER A 59 15.53 24.91 0.01
CA SER A 59 16.14 24.32 1.22
C SER A 59 15.48 24.84 2.49
N ARG A 60 15.05 26.11 2.52
CA ARG A 60 14.41 26.71 3.70
C ARG A 60 12.90 26.47 3.81
N ARG A 61 12.25 25.98 2.75
CA ARG A 61 10.79 25.78 2.71
C ARG A 61 10.26 24.82 3.78
N GLU A 62 11.09 23.89 4.21
CA GLU A 62 10.73 22.85 5.18
C GLU A 62 11.16 23.18 6.61
N VAL A 63 11.81 24.34 6.84
CA VAL A 63 12.22 24.79 8.16
C VAL A 63 10.98 25.02 9.04
N GLY A 64 11.05 24.57 10.30
CA GLY A 64 9.97 24.60 11.27
C GLY A 64 9.02 23.40 11.19
N LYS A 65 9.26 22.43 10.32
CA LYS A 65 8.40 21.25 10.15
C LYS A 65 8.96 20.00 10.81
N PHE A 66 8.05 19.12 11.22
CA PHE A 66 8.34 17.76 11.64
C PHE A 66 8.41 16.82 10.45
N GLY A 67 9.28 15.82 10.56
CA GLY A 67 9.54 14.85 9.51
C GLY A 67 10.42 13.68 9.93
N CYS A 68 10.97 12.99 8.94
CA CYS A 68 12.00 11.99 9.12
C CYS A 68 13.29 12.36 8.37
N VAL A 69 14.40 11.84 8.86
CA VAL A 69 15.70 11.89 8.20
C VAL A 69 16.00 10.50 7.66
N VAL A 70 16.35 10.44 6.38
CA VAL A 70 16.71 9.20 5.69
C VAL A 70 18.14 9.30 5.15
N PRO A 71 18.91 8.20 5.12
CA PRO A 71 20.23 8.21 4.51
C PRO A 71 20.13 8.54 3.01
N ALA A 72 21.06 9.34 2.52
CA ALA A 72 21.18 9.59 1.09
C ALA A 72 21.74 8.33 0.43
N SER A 73 21.03 7.80 -0.57
CA SER A 73 21.57 6.72 -1.38
C SER A 73 22.75 7.25 -2.20
N PRO A 74 23.89 6.54 -2.28
CA PRO A 74 25.04 6.93 -3.09
C PRO A 74 24.76 6.68 -4.58
N LEU A 75 23.70 7.29 -5.11
CA LEU A 75 23.36 7.26 -6.53
C LEU A 75 24.31 8.14 -7.37
N THR A 76 25.01 9.07 -6.73
CA THR A 76 25.99 9.96 -7.37
C THR A 76 27.33 9.93 -6.64
N THR A 77 28.42 10.03 -7.39
CA THR A 77 29.81 10.00 -6.90
C THR A 77 30.15 11.16 -5.94
N ASP A 78 29.35 12.22 -5.95
CA ASP A 78 29.58 13.46 -5.20
C ASP A 78 28.85 13.52 -3.85
N THR A 79 28.06 12.50 -3.50
CA THR A 79 27.32 12.48 -2.22
C THR A 79 28.27 12.09 -1.08
N PRO A 80 28.48 12.94 -0.07
CA PRO A 80 29.37 12.61 1.04
C PRO A 80 28.92 11.36 1.80
N ILE A 81 29.88 10.60 2.32
CA ILE A 81 29.60 9.44 3.19
C ILE A 81 28.82 9.94 4.42
N GLY A 82 27.66 9.32 4.67
CA GLY A 82 26.78 9.68 5.79
C GLY A 82 25.89 10.89 5.52
N ALA A 83 25.81 11.40 4.28
CA ALA A 83 24.83 12.41 3.90
C ALA A 83 23.39 11.88 4.07
N CYS A 84 22.46 12.79 4.31
CA CYS A 84 21.05 12.45 4.57
C CYS A 84 20.09 13.42 3.87
N TYR A 85 18.82 13.03 3.80
CA TYR A 85 17.72 13.87 3.34
C TYR A 85 16.68 14.02 4.44
N PHE A 86 16.18 15.23 4.63
CA PHE A 86 15.01 15.50 5.45
C PHE A 86 13.74 15.39 4.60
N ARG A 87 12.73 14.70 5.11
CA ARG A 87 11.40 14.58 4.50
C ARG A 87 10.35 15.00 5.53
N SER A 88 9.71 16.14 5.30
CA SER A 88 8.61 16.60 6.17
C SER A 88 7.41 15.65 6.07
N TYR A 89 6.70 15.49 7.17
CA TYR A 89 5.42 14.78 7.17
C TYR A 89 4.36 15.61 6.46
N MET A 90 3.47 14.93 5.73
CA MET A 90 2.32 15.61 5.13
C MET A 90 1.41 16.20 6.21
N ASP A 91 1.15 15.43 7.27
CA ASP A 91 0.46 15.88 8.47
C ASP A 91 1.49 16.27 9.55
N GLN A 92 1.52 17.55 9.92
CA GLN A 92 2.48 18.07 10.90
C GLN A 92 2.17 17.68 12.35
N SER A 93 0.98 17.11 12.63
CA SER A 93 0.65 16.50 13.92
C SER A 93 1.10 15.04 14.02
N LEU A 94 1.47 14.41 12.89
CA LEU A 94 1.85 13.00 12.83
C LEU A 94 3.14 12.73 13.61
N ARG A 95 3.12 11.73 14.50
CA ARG A 95 4.29 11.26 15.24
C ARG A 95 4.37 9.75 15.19
N ARG A 96 5.61 9.26 15.05
CA ARG A 96 5.96 7.86 15.21
C ARG A 96 5.93 7.49 16.68
N VAL A 97 5.34 6.34 17.03
CA VAL A 97 5.25 5.85 18.41
C VAL A 97 5.80 4.41 18.45
N PRO A 98 7.11 4.23 18.69
CA PRO A 98 7.74 2.91 18.73
C PRO A 98 7.13 1.96 19.76
N GLU A 99 6.54 2.50 20.83
CA GLU A 99 5.89 1.72 21.89
C GLU A 99 4.64 0.97 21.41
N LEU A 100 4.06 1.40 20.29
CA LEU A 100 2.91 0.76 19.65
C LEU A 100 3.33 -0.24 18.56
N ASP A 101 4.63 -0.45 18.34
CA ASP A 101 5.10 -1.37 17.32
C ASP A 101 4.71 -2.80 17.62
N MET A 102 4.22 -3.47 16.58
CA MET A 102 3.87 -4.87 16.64
C MET A 102 4.74 -5.61 15.64
N ALA A 103 5.63 -6.45 16.17
CA ALA A 103 6.25 -7.50 15.35
C ALA A 103 5.14 -8.47 14.95
N ASP A 104 4.99 -8.73 13.66
CA ASP A 104 3.95 -9.64 13.21
C ASP A 104 4.17 -11.02 13.81
N LYS A 105 3.15 -11.56 14.47
CA LYS A 105 3.20 -12.95 14.94
C LYS A 105 3.20 -13.93 13.76
N TRP A 106 2.78 -13.50 12.57
CA TRP A 106 2.75 -14.32 11.36
C TRP A 106 4.07 -14.36 10.56
N ALA A 107 5.06 -13.53 10.89
CA ALA A 107 6.40 -13.62 10.27
C ALA A 107 7.14 -14.96 10.57
N LEU A 108 6.60 -15.79 11.48
CA LEU A 108 7.11 -17.14 11.77
C LEU A 108 6.55 -18.25 10.85
N SER A 109 5.57 -17.96 9.98
CA SER A 109 5.01 -18.95 9.04
C SER A 109 5.72 -19.01 7.68
N GLY A 110 6.75 -18.19 7.46
CA GLY A 110 7.49 -18.15 6.20
C GLY A 110 6.79 -17.36 5.08
N GLN A 111 5.72 -16.63 5.39
CA GLN A 111 5.04 -15.72 4.47
C GLN A 111 5.52 -14.29 4.70
N SER A 112 6.02 -13.66 3.64
CA SER A 112 6.42 -12.26 3.49
C SER A 112 7.15 -11.59 4.68
N ALA A 113 8.47 -11.38 4.52
CA ALA A 113 9.36 -10.79 5.53
C ALA A 113 9.11 -9.29 5.83
N THR A 114 7.97 -8.72 5.44
CA THR A 114 7.67 -7.27 5.49
C THR A 114 6.63 -6.86 6.53
N ALA A 115 5.96 -7.79 7.21
CA ALA A 115 4.75 -7.46 7.96
C ALA A 115 4.96 -6.82 9.35
N CYS A 116 6.12 -6.21 9.64
CA CYS A 116 6.23 -5.38 10.84
C CYS A 116 5.27 -4.19 10.71
N THR A 117 4.33 -4.07 11.63
CA THR A 117 3.47 -2.88 11.70
C THR A 117 4.06 -1.91 12.72
N VAL A 118 4.13 -0.65 12.31
CA VAL A 118 4.70 0.44 13.07
C VAL A 118 3.61 1.35 13.61
N GLY A 119 3.79 1.78 14.85
CA GLY A 119 2.85 2.64 15.55
C GLY A 119 2.96 4.11 15.18
N TRP A 120 1.82 4.76 15.02
CA TRP A 120 1.70 6.19 14.71
C TRP A 120 0.60 6.85 15.54
N VAL A 121 0.67 8.16 15.70
CA VAL A 121 -0.37 9.01 16.31
C VAL A 121 -0.47 10.33 15.55
N CYS A 122 -1.66 10.93 15.50
CA CYS A 122 -1.87 12.28 14.98
C CYS A 122 -3.08 12.92 15.69
N GLU A 123 -3.33 14.21 15.47
CA GLU A 123 -4.46 14.92 16.09
C GLU A 123 -5.81 14.28 15.76
N ALA A 124 -5.98 13.75 14.54
CA ALA A 124 -7.20 13.06 14.12
C ALA A 124 -7.37 11.66 14.75
N ARG A 125 -6.29 11.05 15.24
CA ARG A 125 -6.26 9.70 15.84
C ARG A 125 -5.38 9.69 17.10
N PRO A 126 -5.83 10.35 18.19
CA PRO A 126 -5.02 10.52 19.41
C PRO A 126 -4.70 9.21 20.14
N GLN A 127 -5.54 8.19 19.95
CA GLN A 127 -5.33 6.84 20.51
C GLN A 127 -4.22 6.05 19.79
N GLY A 128 -3.70 6.56 18.68
CA GLY A 128 -2.73 5.89 17.83
C GLY A 128 -3.35 4.91 16.83
N PHE A 129 -2.55 4.50 15.86
CA PHE A 129 -2.91 3.53 14.82
C PHE A 129 -1.64 2.83 14.29
N LEU A 130 -1.84 1.73 13.57
CA LEU A 130 -0.76 0.93 12.98
C LEU A 130 -0.70 1.16 11.47
N ALA A 131 0.51 1.22 10.92
CA ALA A 131 0.76 1.21 9.48
C ALA A 131 1.92 0.26 9.15
N PRO A 132 2.03 -0.25 7.93
CA PRO A 132 3.16 -1.12 7.55
C PRO A 132 4.52 -0.41 7.67
N ALA A 133 5.56 -1.17 8.02
CA ALA A 133 6.92 -0.66 8.08
C ALA A 133 7.36 -0.09 6.72
N GLY A 134 8.03 1.06 6.76
CA GLY A 134 8.47 1.78 5.55
C GLY A 134 7.42 2.73 4.96
N LEU A 135 6.14 2.60 5.33
CA LEU A 135 5.09 3.53 4.94
C LEU A 135 5.02 4.71 5.92
N VAL A 136 5.03 5.94 5.40
CA VAL A 136 4.72 7.15 6.17
C VAL A 136 3.27 7.54 5.86
N PRO A 137 2.35 7.49 6.84
CA PRO A 137 0.96 7.86 6.63
C PRO A 137 0.79 9.28 6.10
N GLY A 138 -0.26 9.49 5.31
CA GLY A 138 -0.60 10.79 4.73
C GLY A 138 -1.40 11.68 5.69
N GLU A 139 -2.27 12.52 5.12
CA GLU A 139 -3.07 13.47 5.90
C GLU A 139 -4.01 12.74 6.87
N ARG A 140 -4.12 13.19 8.13
CA ARG A 140 -4.97 12.56 9.16
C ARG A 140 -4.68 11.07 9.38
N GLY A 141 -3.47 10.62 9.04
CA GLY A 141 -3.06 9.22 9.14
C GLY A 141 -3.70 8.30 8.11
N GLN A 142 -4.14 8.82 6.95
CA GLN A 142 -4.68 8.01 5.86
C GLN A 142 -3.61 7.22 5.12
N PHE A 143 -3.96 6.00 4.72
CA PHE A 143 -3.22 5.16 3.78
C PHE A 143 -4.15 4.06 3.25
N VAL A 144 -3.80 3.46 2.12
CA VAL A 144 -4.51 2.28 1.57
C VAL A 144 -3.82 1.02 2.10
N PRO A 145 -4.53 0.09 2.76
CA PRO A 145 -3.96 -1.17 3.24
C PRO A 145 -3.52 -2.06 2.07
N ASP A 146 -2.66 -3.03 2.36
CA ASP A 146 -2.27 -4.04 1.39
C ASP A 146 -3.35 -5.13 1.33
N GLU A 147 -4.07 -5.17 0.21
CA GLU A 147 -5.11 -6.16 -0.10
C GLU A 147 -4.67 -7.04 -1.27
N THR A 148 -3.37 -7.08 -1.56
CA THR A 148 -2.86 -7.80 -2.73
C THR A 148 -2.86 -9.31 -2.54
N VAL A 149 -2.96 -10.03 -3.67
CA VAL A 149 -2.89 -11.49 -3.72
C VAL A 149 -1.50 -11.90 -4.23
N GLU A 150 -0.81 -12.74 -3.47
CA GLU A 150 0.54 -13.19 -3.82
C GLU A 150 0.53 -14.13 -5.04
N VAL A 151 1.39 -13.83 -6.02
CA VAL A 151 1.58 -14.65 -7.22
C VAL A 151 3.07 -14.96 -7.41
N THR A 152 3.43 -16.25 -7.39
CA THR A 152 4.82 -16.70 -7.62
C THR A 152 5.06 -17.02 -9.09
N LEU A 153 5.98 -16.29 -9.73
CA LEU A 153 6.34 -16.46 -11.14
C LEU A 153 7.84 -16.76 -11.32
N ARG A 154 8.16 -17.75 -12.16
CA ARG A 154 9.54 -17.95 -12.63
C ARG A 154 9.80 -17.01 -13.81
N VAL A 155 10.75 -16.11 -13.65
CA VAL A 155 11.06 -15.07 -14.65
C VAL A 155 12.21 -15.51 -15.56
N PRO A 156 12.09 -15.40 -16.90
CA PRO A 156 13.16 -15.75 -17.83
C PRO A 156 14.33 -14.75 -17.76
N PRO A 157 15.58 -15.20 -18.00
CA PRO A 157 16.77 -14.33 -17.92
C PRO A 157 16.76 -13.19 -18.94
N GLU A 158 16.06 -13.34 -20.06
CA GLU A 158 15.84 -12.30 -21.06
C GLU A 158 15.09 -11.10 -20.46
N PHE A 159 14.05 -11.35 -19.66
CA PHE A 159 13.30 -10.28 -19.00
C PHE A 159 14.14 -9.61 -17.91
N VAL A 160 14.88 -10.40 -17.11
CA VAL A 160 15.79 -9.85 -16.08
C VAL A 160 16.80 -8.88 -16.69
N ARG A 161 17.33 -9.20 -17.88
CA ARG A 161 18.23 -8.30 -18.63
C ARG A 161 17.55 -6.98 -19.00
N GLU A 162 16.30 -7.03 -19.45
CA GLU A 162 15.54 -5.82 -19.78
C GLU A 162 15.26 -4.95 -18.55
N CYS A 163 14.95 -5.55 -17.39
CA CYS A 163 14.78 -4.80 -16.15
C CYS A 163 16.09 -4.10 -15.73
N HIS A 164 17.22 -4.80 -15.82
CA HIS A 164 18.52 -4.20 -15.52
C HIS A 164 18.90 -3.05 -16.46
N ARG A 165 18.42 -3.05 -17.71
CA ARG A 165 18.63 -1.92 -18.64
C ARG A 165 18.02 -0.62 -18.12
N VAL A 166 16.93 -0.69 -17.36
CA VAL A 166 16.28 0.45 -16.71
C VAL A 166 16.59 0.55 -15.21
N GLN A 167 17.62 -0.17 -14.74
CA GLN A 167 18.06 -0.18 -13.34
C GLN A 167 16.98 -0.61 -12.33
N MET A 168 16.04 -1.44 -12.74
CA MET A 168 14.97 -1.96 -11.89
C MET A 168 15.08 -3.48 -11.76
N SER A 169 14.55 -4.00 -10.65
CA SER A 169 14.29 -5.42 -10.47
C SER A 169 13.04 -5.87 -11.25
N PRO A 170 12.90 -7.17 -11.56
CA PRO A 170 11.67 -7.69 -12.17
C PRO A 170 10.41 -7.36 -11.40
N GLU A 171 10.48 -7.39 -10.06
CA GLU A 171 9.36 -7.06 -9.18
C GLU A 171 8.91 -5.60 -9.34
N GLU A 172 9.85 -4.66 -9.34
CA GLU A 172 9.54 -3.24 -9.53
C GLU A 172 8.92 -2.97 -10.90
N VAL A 173 9.46 -3.57 -11.97
CA VAL A 173 8.91 -3.41 -13.33
C VAL A 173 7.50 -3.99 -13.44
N LEU A 174 7.26 -5.18 -12.89
CA LEU A 174 5.95 -5.81 -12.93
C LEU A 174 4.91 -5.05 -12.09
N ARG A 175 5.29 -4.59 -10.90
CA ARG A 175 4.44 -3.78 -10.01
C ARG A 175 4.05 -2.46 -10.69
N SER A 176 5.02 -1.83 -11.36
CA SER A 176 4.85 -0.58 -12.10
C SER A 176 3.89 -0.76 -13.28
N PHE A 177 4.10 -1.80 -14.10
CA PHE A 177 3.19 -2.13 -15.21
C PHE A 177 1.77 -2.46 -14.74
N ALA A 178 1.63 -3.24 -13.68
CA ALA A 178 0.32 -3.55 -13.08
C ALA A 178 -0.37 -2.29 -12.54
N GLY A 179 0.40 -1.38 -11.93
CA GLY A 179 -0.09 -0.07 -11.49
C GLY A 179 -0.61 0.79 -12.63
N ASP A 180 0.07 0.79 -13.78
CA ASP A 180 -0.38 1.48 -14.99
C ASP A 180 -1.67 0.85 -15.53
N LEU A 181 -1.69 -0.47 -15.72
CA LEU A 181 -2.84 -1.17 -16.27
C LEU A 181 -4.10 -1.07 -15.39
N ALA A 182 -3.93 -1.08 -14.06
CA ALA A 182 -5.02 -0.94 -13.10
C ALA A 182 -5.40 0.52 -12.81
N GLY A 183 -4.73 1.50 -13.42
CA GLY A 183 -5.01 2.92 -13.17
C GLY A 183 -4.75 3.37 -11.74
N ILE A 184 -3.85 2.69 -11.01
CA ILE A 184 -3.62 2.95 -9.59
C ILE A 184 -2.81 4.23 -9.41
N HIS A 185 -3.35 5.16 -8.63
CA HIS A 185 -2.61 6.36 -8.23
C HIS A 185 -2.09 6.22 -6.80
N ASN A 186 -0.77 6.34 -6.62
CA ASN A 186 -0.15 6.39 -5.30
C ASN A 186 0.07 7.85 -4.88
N LEU A 187 -0.83 8.39 -4.06
CA LEU A 187 -0.84 9.80 -3.68
C LEU A 187 -0.11 10.00 -2.35
N VAL A 188 0.69 11.06 -2.23
CA VAL A 188 1.37 11.40 -0.95
C VAL A 188 0.36 11.63 0.19
N ALA A 189 -0.81 12.16 -0.11
CA ALA A 189 -1.87 12.40 0.87
C ALA A 189 -2.56 11.11 1.37
N CYS A 190 -2.54 10.05 0.57
CA CYS A 190 -3.11 8.74 0.89
C CYS A 190 -2.23 7.65 0.24
N PRO A 191 -1.05 7.39 0.82
CA PRO A 191 -0.08 6.49 0.22
C PRO A 191 -0.55 5.04 0.33
N ARG A 192 -0.11 4.19 -0.60
CA ARG A 192 -0.50 2.78 -0.62
C ARG A 192 0.55 1.90 0.04
N ALA A 193 0.10 1.00 0.91
CA ALA A 193 0.94 0.00 1.56
C ALA A 193 1.48 -1.05 0.60
N ASP A 194 0.71 -1.39 -0.44
CA ASP A 194 1.03 -2.39 -1.46
C ASP A 194 2.18 -1.98 -2.40
N GLY A 195 2.56 -0.69 -2.38
CA GLY A 195 3.61 -0.11 -3.21
C GLY A 195 3.25 0.05 -4.69
N TYR A 196 2.03 -0.26 -5.13
CA TYR A 196 1.61 -0.12 -6.53
C TYR A 196 1.35 1.35 -6.86
N GLY A 197 1.65 1.73 -8.10
CA GLY A 197 1.40 3.07 -8.61
C GLY A 197 1.73 3.19 -10.09
N SER A 198 0.88 3.90 -10.81
CA SER A 198 1.06 4.26 -12.21
C SER A 198 2.17 5.29 -12.37
N ASN A 199 2.93 5.18 -13.45
CA ASN A 199 4.00 6.10 -13.82
C ASN A 199 3.48 7.40 -14.46
N GLY A 200 2.30 7.39 -15.07
CA GLY A 200 1.79 8.53 -15.81
C GLY A 200 0.61 8.18 -16.71
N SER A 201 -0.07 9.19 -17.26
CA SER A 201 -1.22 8.98 -18.16
C SER A 201 -0.85 8.20 -19.40
N ASP A 202 0.27 8.58 -20.02
CA ASP A 202 0.70 8.02 -21.29
C ASP A 202 1.10 6.55 -21.10
N GLU A 203 1.69 6.21 -19.96
CA GLU A 203 2.03 4.83 -19.60
C GLU A 203 0.78 3.96 -19.40
N ARG A 204 -0.30 4.51 -18.82
CA ARG A 204 -1.58 3.78 -18.71
C ARG A 204 -2.16 3.48 -20.08
N ASP A 205 -2.20 4.48 -20.96
CA ASP A 205 -2.69 4.31 -22.32
C ASP A 205 -1.87 3.23 -23.06
N LYS A 206 -0.55 3.23 -22.88
CA LYS A 206 0.34 2.22 -23.49
C LYS A 206 0.18 0.83 -22.90
N ALA A 207 -0.04 0.72 -21.59
CA ALA A 207 -0.30 -0.56 -20.93
C ALA A 207 -1.62 -1.16 -21.43
N GLU A 208 -2.67 -0.35 -21.55
CA GLU A 208 -3.96 -0.77 -22.10
C GLU A 208 -3.84 -1.19 -23.58
N GLU A 209 -3.18 -0.38 -24.41
CA GLU A 209 -2.92 -0.70 -25.82
C GLU A 209 -2.18 -2.05 -25.97
N TRP A 210 -1.20 -2.32 -25.11
CA TRP A 210 -0.46 -3.58 -25.13
C TRP A 210 -1.37 -4.75 -24.73
N LEU A 211 -2.16 -4.60 -23.66
CA LEU A 211 -3.06 -5.64 -23.17
C LEU A 211 -4.12 -5.99 -24.22
N ASP A 212 -4.76 -4.98 -24.81
CA ASP A 212 -5.78 -5.17 -25.83
C ASP A 212 -5.20 -5.83 -27.08
N ARG A 213 -4.01 -5.40 -27.52
CA ARG A 213 -3.37 -6.01 -28.68
C ARG A 213 -2.95 -7.46 -28.45
N ALA A 214 -2.44 -7.78 -27.26
CA ALA A 214 -1.95 -9.12 -26.95
C ALA A 214 -3.07 -10.10 -26.57
N HIS A 215 -4.11 -9.60 -25.90
CA HIS A 215 -5.10 -10.41 -25.21
C HIS A 215 -6.55 -9.98 -25.44
N GLY A 216 -6.82 -8.93 -26.22
CA GLY A 216 -8.18 -8.43 -26.50
C GLY A 216 -9.11 -9.50 -27.11
N MET A 217 -8.57 -10.44 -27.88
CA MET A 217 -9.33 -11.60 -28.39
C MET A 217 -9.85 -12.55 -27.30
N LYS A 218 -9.31 -12.47 -26.08
CA LYS A 218 -9.73 -13.23 -24.90
C LYS A 218 -10.52 -12.38 -23.91
N ARG A 219 -10.85 -11.14 -24.26
CA ARG A 219 -11.60 -10.23 -23.39
C ARG A 219 -12.97 -10.84 -23.10
N ILE A 220 -13.28 -10.96 -21.82
CA ILE A 220 -14.59 -11.35 -21.33
C ILE A 220 -15.35 -10.10 -20.89
N ASP A 221 -16.66 -10.19 -20.94
CA ASP A 221 -17.55 -9.19 -20.36
C ASP A 221 -17.64 -9.46 -18.86
N LEU A 222 -16.87 -8.71 -18.07
CA LEU A 222 -16.81 -8.87 -16.60
C LEU A 222 -18.15 -8.54 -15.96
N GLU A 223 -18.87 -7.52 -16.46
CA GLU A 223 -20.20 -7.15 -15.93
C GLU A 223 -21.19 -8.31 -16.12
N ALA A 224 -21.11 -9.01 -17.26
CA ALA A 224 -21.94 -10.19 -17.49
C ALA A 224 -21.56 -11.40 -16.64
N VAL A 225 -20.29 -11.50 -16.20
CA VAL A 225 -19.85 -12.55 -15.27
C VAL A 225 -20.34 -12.23 -13.85
N GLU A 226 -20.10 -11.01 -13.38
CA GLU A 226 -20.55 -10.53 -12.07
C GLU A 226 -22.07 -10.63 -11.94
N ALA A 227 -22.83 -10.21 -12.95
CA ALA A 227 -24.29 -10.32 -12.94
C ALA A 227 -24.78 -11.78 -12.81
N ARG A 228 -24.08 -12.73 -13.44
CA ARG A 228 -24.41 -14.17 -13.29
C ARG A 228 -24.07 -14.69 -11.91
N GLU A 229 -22.93 -14.30 -11.36
CA GLU A 229 -22.54 -14.70 -9.99
C GLU A 229 -23.54 -14.16 -8.95
N GLU A 230 -24.01 -12.92 -9.11
CA GLU A 230 -25.06 -12.34 -8.28
C GLU A 230 -26.41 -13.06 -8.43
N GLU A 231 -26.81 -13.40 -9.66
CA GLU A 231 -28.03 -14.19 -9.91
C GLU A 231 -27.94 -15.57 -9.25
N GLU A 232 -26.82 -16.27 -9.39
CA GLU A 232 -26.58 -17.59 -8.77
C GLU A 232 -26.57 -17.50 -7.23
N GLU A 233 -25.99 -16.45 -6.66
CA GLU A 233 -26.01 -16.21 -5.21
C GLU A 233 -27.42 -15.89 -4.72
N GLN A 234 -28.20 -15.11 -5.48
CA GLN A 234 -29.62 -14.85 -5.17
C GLN A 234 -30.47 -16.12 -5.24
N GLU A 235 -30.30 -16.95 -6.27
CA GLU A 235 -30.99 -18.25 -6.38
C GLU A 235 -30.64 -19.17 -5.21
N ARG A 236 -29.36 -19.21 -4.82
CA ARG A 236 -28.91 -19.97 -3.67
C ARG A 236 -29.52 -19.46 -2.36
N ASN A 237 -29.53 -18.15 -2.15
CA ASN A 237 -30.16 -17.53 -0.98
C ASN A 237 -31.66 -17.83 -0.92
N GLN A 238 -32.36 -17.79 -2.06
CA GLN A 238 -33.78 -18.18 -2.14
C GLN A 238 -34.00 -19.66 -1.80
N CYS A 239 -33.11 -20.55 -2.25
CA CYS A 239 -33.17 -21.97 -1.90
C CYS A 239 -32.94 -22.20 -0.40
N GLU A 240 -31.99 -21.46 0.20
CA GLU A 240 -31.72 -21.51 1.64
C GLU A 240 -32.90 -20.98 2.45
N GLU A 241 -33.48 -19.82 2.09
CA GLU A 241 -34.68 -19.24 2.71
C GLU A 241 -35.90 -20.19 2.60
N PHE A 242 -36.12 -20.78 1.42
CA PHE A 242 -37.17 -21.78 1.25
C PHE A 242 -36.95 -23.02 2.13
N GLY A 243 -35.68 -23.44 2.28
CA GLY A 243 -35.30 -24.52 3.18
C GLY A 243 -35.58 -24.20 4.65
N GLU A 244 -35.38 -22.95 5.09
CA GLU A 244 -35.74 -22.50 6.43
C GLU A 244 -37.25 -22.49 6.64
N LEU A 245 -38.01 -21.93 5.70
CA LEU A 245 -39.48 -21.95 5.73
C LEU A 245 -40.06 -23.37 5.79
N LEU A 246 -39.47 -24.31 5.04
CA LEU A 246 -39.86 -25.72 5.09
C LEU A 246 -39.58 -26.33 6.46
N ARG A 247 -38.45 -25.98 7.08
CA ARG A 247 -38.09 -26.46 8.42
C ARG A 247 -39.06 -25.91 9.47
N ASP A 248 -39.39 -24.63 9.41
CA ASP A 248 -40.40 -24.01 10.27
C ASP A 248 -41.77 -24.68 10.11
N PHE A 249 -42.18 -24.98 8.87
CA PHE A 249 -43.44 -25.66 8.60
C PHE A 249 -43.50 -27.05 9.25
N ILE A 250 -42.40 -27.81 9.18
CA ILE A 250 -42.28 -29.13 9.82
C ILE A 250 -42.30 -29.01 11.35
N ASP A 251 -41.56 -28.05 11.92
CA ASP A 251 -41.49 -27.83 13.36
C ASP A 251 -42.85 -27.42 13.96
N ASN A 252 -43.71 -26.77 13.17
CA ASN A 252 -45.09 -26.46 13.52
C ASN A 252 -46.08 -27.63 13.29
N GLY A 253 -45.60 -28.83 12.99
CA GLY A 253 -46.39 -30.05 12.84
C GLY A 253 -46.91 -30.31 11.42
N GLY A 254 -46.43 -29.55 10.42
CA GLY A 254 -46.70 -29.79 9.00
C GLY A 254 -45.93 -31.01 8.47
N LYS A 255 -46.44 -31.61 7.38
CA LYS A 255 -45.76 -32.71 6.68
C LYS A 255 -45.21 -32.22 5.34
N ALA A 256 -43.92 -32.44 5.10
CA ALA A 256 -43.26 -32.01 3.86
C ALA A 256 -43.96 -32.53 2.59
N ASP A 257 -44.45 -33.77 2.60
CA ASP A 257 -45.14 -34.40 1.46
C ASP A 257 -46.41 -33.65 1.02
N ASP A 258 -47.15 -33.09 1.98
CA ASP A 258 -48.37 -32.32 1.70
C ASP A 258 -48.03 -30.99 1.01
N LEU A 259 -46.92 -30.37 1.43
CA LEU A 259 -46.42 -29.13 0.84
C LEU A 259 -45.89 -29.37 -0.59
N PHE A 260 -45.12 -30.44 -0.81
CA PHE A 260 -44.65 -30.82 -2.14
C PHE A 260 -45.81 -31.09 -3.10
N THR A 261 -46.86 -31.77 -2.63
CA THR A 261 -48.07 -32.02 -3.42
C THR A 261 -48.76 -30.71 -3.81
N ALA A 262 -48.84 -29.75 -2.88
CA ALA A 262 -49.45 -28.45 -3.14
C ALA A 262 -48.63 -27.59 -4.13
N VAL A 263 -47.30 -27.59 -4.00
CA VAL A 263 -46.39 -26.90 -4.92
C VAL A 263 -46.44 -27.53 -6.31
N GLN A 264 -46.45 -28.86 -6.43
CA GLN A 264 -46.58 -29.56 -7.70
C GLN A 264 -47.89 -29.19 -8.42
N ALA A 265 -49.01 -29.14 -7.70
CA ALA A 265 -50.30 -28.74 -8.27
C ALA A 265 -50.30 -27.28 -8.78
N LEU A 266 -49.54 -26.39 -8.13
CA LEU A 266 -49.34 -25.01 -8.57
C LEU A 266 -48.50 -24.93 -9.85
N VAL A 267 -47.40 -25.68 -9.91
CA VAL A 267 -46.53 -25.76 -11.10
C VAL A 267 -47.30 -26.28 -12.31
N ASP A 268 -48.05 -27.37 -12.14
CA ASP A 268 -48.85 -27.97 -13.21
C ASP A 268 -49.89 -26.99 -13.77
N LYS A 269 -50.48 -26.18 -12.88
CA LYS A 269 -51.47 -25.15 -13.26
C LYS A 269 -50.84 -23.98 -14.00
N GLN A 270 -49.63 -23.56 -13.64
CA GLN A 270 -48.89 -22.53 -14.37
C GLN A 270 -48.42 -23.00 -15.74
N ALA A 271 -47.97 -24.26 -15.85
CA ALA A 271 -47.58 -24.86 -17.13
C ALA A 271 -48.74 -24.94 -18.13
N GLN A 272 -49.97 -25.16 -17.64
CA GLN A 272 -51.19 -25.17 -18.47
C GLN A 272 -51.71 -23.77 -18.84
N GLY A 273 -51.33 -22.72 -18.10
CA GLY A 273 -51.76 -21.34 -18.34
C GLY A 273 -50.87 -20.54 -19.30
N ASN A 274 -49.66 -21.04 -19.60
CA ASN A 274 -48.68 -20.43 -20.50
C ASN A 274 -48.66 -21.07 -21.91
N GLN A 275 -49.64 -21.94 -22.24
CA GLN A 275 -49.91 -22.44 -23.60
C GLN A 275 -51.09 -21.70 -24.23
#